data_AF-A0A243BED2-F1
#
_entry.id   AF-A0A243BED2-F1
#
_cell.length_a   1.000
_cell.length_b   1.000
_cell.length_c   1.000
_cell.angle_alpha   90.00
_cell.angle_beta   90.00
_cell.angle_gamma   90.00
#
_symmetry.space_group_name_H-M   'P 1'
#
loop_
_entity.id
_entity.type
_entity.pdbx_description
1 polymer ?
#
loop_
_entity_poly.entity_id
_entity_poly.type
_entity_poly.pdbx_seq_one_letter_code
_entity_poly.pdbx_strand_id
1 'polypeptide(L)'
;MKFWAIAYQFEEDSFYDFKQQEDAMDLTETCLLPTKEMAEQCIEDELSIQYVPVEIELETLQSNGIWTWSRGRVERWDEDVE
;
A
#
# COMPACT_ATOMS: atom_id res chain seq x y z
N MET A 1 -10.89 9.45 -0.11
CA MET A 1 -9.84 10.03 -0.99
C MET A 1 -9.00 8.89 -1.50
N LYS A 2 -8.60 8.90 -2.78
CA LYS A 2 -7.85 7.80 -3.39
C LYS A 2 -6.36 8.09 -3.43
N PHE A 3 -5.58 7.10 -3.03
CA PHE A 3 -4.13 7.08 -3.01
C PHE A 3 -3.64 5.72 -3.52
N TRP A 4 -2.34 5.57 -3.60
CA TRP A 4 -1.67 4.33 -3.95
C TRP A 4 -0.65 3.98 -2.87
N ALA A 5 -0.43 2.71 -2.66
CA ALA A 5 0.69 2.21 -1.86
C ALA A 5 1.41 1.12 -2.66
N ILE A 6 2.58 0.74 -2.19
CA ILE A 6 3.33 -0.38 -2.74
C ILE A 6 3.25 -1.51 -1.72
N ALA A 7 2.63 -2.62 -2.10
CA ALA A 7 2.42 -3.79 -1.26
C ALA A 7 3.45 -4.87 -1.58
N TYR A 8 3.99 -5.52 -0.56
CA TYR A 8 4.80 -6.72 -0.72
C TYR A 8 3.89 -7.94 -0.87
N GLN A 9 3.90 -8.59 -2.03
CA GLN A 9 2.87 -9.57 -2.35
C GLN A 9 2.93 -10.85 -1.50
N PHE A 10 4.05 -11.15 -0.83
CA PHE A 10 4.20 -12.39 -0.05
C PHE A 10 3.91 -12.24 1.44
N GLU A 11 3.58 -11.04 1.90
CA GLU A 11 3.21 -10.77 3.30
C GLU A 11 2.00 -9.85 3.33
N GLU A 12 0.90 -10.33 3.92
CA GLU A 12 -0.36 -9.58 3.99
C GLU A 12 -0.20 -8.30 4.82
N ASP A 13 -0.81 -7.21 4.36
CA ASP A 13 -0.76 -5.88 4.99
C ASP A 13 0.66 -5.31 5.16
N SER A 14 1.62 -5.82 4.38
CA SER A 14 3.00 -5.33 4.33
C SER A 14 3.15 -4.30 3.21
N PHE A 15 3.43 -3.05 3.57
CA PHE A 15 3.52 -1.91 2.67
C PHE A 15 4.90 -1.24 2.75
N TYR A 16 5.43 -0.79 1.62
CA TYR A 16 6.71 -0.09 1.59
C TYR A 16 6.58 1.32 2.20
N ASP A 17 7.34 1.59 3.27
CA ASP A 17 7.43 2.89 3.93
C ASP A 17 8.56 3.73 3.34
N PHE A 18 8.23 4.82 2.66
CA PHE A 18 9.23 5.67 2.00
C PHE A 18 10.11 6.48 2.95
N LYS A 19 9.70 6.64 4.21
CA LYS A 19 10.46 7.39 5.22
C LYS A 19 11.51 6.50 5.88
N GLN A 20 11.15 5.26 6.18
CA GLN A 20 12.04 4.27 6.79
C GLN A 20 12.81 3.45 5.74
N GLN A 21 12.35 3.44 4.49
CA GLN A 21 12.88 2.64 3.38
C GLN A 21 12.85 1.13 3.68
N GLU A 22 11.80 0.70 4.37
CA GLU A 22 11.56 -0.70 4.78
C GLU A 22 10.06 -1.03 4.72
N ASP A 23 9.74 -2.31 4.82
CA ASP A 23 8.35 -2.77 4.85
C ASP A 23 7.72 -2.49 6.22
N ALA A 24 6.56 -1.86 6.21
CA ALA A 24 5.73 -1.60 7.37
C ALA A 24 4.52 -2.55 7.38
N MET A 25 4.25 -3.15 8.54
CA MET A 25 3.15 -4.09 8.78
C MET A 25 1.76 -3.43 8.89
N ASP A 26 1.67 -2.13 8.57
CA ASP A 26 0.43 -1.37 8.60
C ASP A 26 0.56 -0.17 7.65
N LEU A 27 -0.57 0.30 7.12
CA LEU A 27 -0.58 1.44 6.23
C LEU A 27 -0.44 2.74 7.01
N THR A 28 0.68 3.43 6.80
CA THR A 28 0.92 4.76 7.36
C THR A 28 0.87 5.85 6.28
N GLU A 29 0.82 7.11 6.70
CA GLU A 29 0.88 8.26 5.78
C GLU A 29 2.15 8.27 4.92
N THR A 30 3.23 7.65 5.41
CA THR A 30 4.52 7.55 4.71
C THR A 30 4.57 6.43 3.69
N CYS A 31 3.53 5.59 3.58
CA CYS A 31 3.36 4.59 2.53
C CYS A 31 2.55 5.11 1.32
N LEU A 32 1.92 6.29 1.46
CA LEU A 32 0.96 6.80 0.48
C LEU A 32 1.61 7.59 -0.65
N LEU A 33 1.22 7.24 -1.87
CA LEU A 33 1.56 7.89 -3.11
C LEU A 33 0.31 8.50 -3.76
N PRO A 34 0.46 9.62 -4.49
CA PRO A 34 -0.68 10.30 -5.08
C PRO A 34 -1.20 9.61 -6.34
N THR A 35 -0.39 8.80 -7.04
CA THR A 35 -0.76 8.19 -8.33
C THR A 35 -0.16 6.80 -8.50
N LYS A 36 -0.81 5.98 -9.34
CA LYS A 36 -0.33 4.66 -9.75
C LYS A 36 1.02 4.72 -10.46
N GLU A 37 1.19 5.68 -11.37
CA GLU A 37 2.43 5.86 -12.13
C GLU A 37 3.63 6.04 -11.21
N MET A 38 3.49 6.81 -10.13
CA MET A 38 4.57 6.95 -9.14
C MET A 38 4.88 5.63 -8.42
N ALA A 39 3.85 4.84 -8.09
CA ALA A 39 4.05 3.54 -7.45
C ALA A 39 4.77 2.57 -8.39
N GLU A 40 4.37 2.53 -9.66
CA GLU A 40 5.01 1.70 -10.69
C GLU A 40 6.47 2.12 -10.91
N GLN A 41 6.74 3.43 -11.02
CA GLN A 41 8.11 3.95 -11.14
C GLN A 41 8.98 3.58 -9.94
N CYS A 42 8.48 3.76 -8.71
CA CYS A 42 9.22 3.36 -7.51
C CYS A 42 9.53 1.85 -7.51
N ILE A 43 8.60 1.02 -7.99
CA ILE A 43 8.83 -0.43 -8.08
C ILE A 43 9.92 -0.73 -9.11
N GLU A 44 9.89 -0.07 -10.28
CA GLU A 44 10.86 -0.30 -11.34
C GLU A 44 12.27 0.20 -11.01
N ASP A 45 12.39 1.34 -10.32
CA ASP A 45 13.70 1.95 -9.99
C ASP A 45 14.35 1.30 -8.76
N GLU A 46 13.59 1.06 -7.69
CA GLU A 46 14.17 0.78 -6.36
C GLU A 46 13.77 -0.57 -5.77
N LEU A 47 12.67 -1.17 -6.26
CA LEU A 47 12.13 -2.40 -5.68
C LEU A 47 12.22 -3.59 -6.63
N SER A 48 11.83 -4.75 -6.13
CA SER A 48 11.83 -6.01 -6.88
C SER A 48 10.46 -6.29 -7.49
N ILE A 49 10.39 -7.25 -8.41
CA ILE A 49 9.14 -7.79 -9.01
C ILE A 49 8.18 -8.43 -7.97
N GLN A 50 8.54 -8.38 -6.69
CA GLN A 50 7.79 -8.90 -5.57
C GLN A 50 6.83 -7.86 -4.99
N TYR A 51 6.93 -6.62 -5.45
CA TYR A 51 6.10 -5.51 -5.02
C TYR A 51 5.06 -5.17 -6.10
N VAL A 52 3.86 -4.82 -5.66
CA VAL A 52 2.75 -4.47 -6.54
C VAL A 52 2.09 -3.17 -6.09
N PRO A 53 1.65 -2.33 -7.03
CA PRO A 53 0.90 -1.13 -6.68
C PRO A 53 -0.52 -1.52 -6.24
N VAL A 54 -0.97 -0.98 -5.12
CA VAL A 54 -2.32 -1.21 -4.58
C VAL A 54 -3.05 0.13 -4.41
N GLU A 55 -4.30 0.19 -4.87
CA GLU A 55 -5.16 1.35 -4.65
C GLU A 55 -5.58 1.40 -3.18
N ILE A 56 -5.47 2.57 -2.55
CA ILE A 56 -5.91 2.81 -1.19
C ILE A 56 -7.01 3.87 -1.20
N GLU A 57 -8.14 3.58 -0.59
CA GLU A 57 -9.22 4.53 -0.37
C GLU A 57 -9.28 4.91 1.11
N LEU A 58 -8.87 6.15 1.43
CA LEU A 58 -9.07 6.73 2.76
C LEU A 58 -10.54 7.14 2.92
N GLU A 59 -11.23 6.55 3.90
CA GLU A 59 -12.66 6.75 4.09
C GLU A 59 -12.97 7.90 5.06
N THR A 60 -12.44 7.88 6.29
CA THR A 60 -12.74 8.94 7.27
C THR A 60 -11.65 9.07 8.33
N LEU A 61 -11.32 10.32 8.67
CA LEU A 61 -10.62 10.68 9.91
C LEU A 61 -11.64 10.63 11.05
N GLN A 62 -11.64 9.57 11.85
CA GLN A 62 -12.47 9.55 13.06
C GLN A 62 -11.96 10.60 14.06
N SER A 63 -12.85 11.16 14.90
CA SER A 63 -12.51 12.21 15.87
C SER A 63 -11.43 11.85 16.90
N ASN A 64 -11.03 10.58 16.96
CA ASN A 64 -9.93 10.05 17.76
C ASN A 64 -8.57 10.06 17.03
N GLY A 65 -8.50 10.56 15.79
CA GLY A 65 -7.29 10.59 14.98
C GLY A 65 -6.98 9.27 14.25
N ILE A 66 -7.88 8.27 14.31
CA ILE A 66 -7.74 7.00 13.58
C ILE A 66 -8.34 7.16 12.19
N TRP A 67 -7.57 6.80 11.16
CA TRP A 67 -7.99 6.92 9.77
C TRP A 67 -8.46 5.54 9.34
N THR A 68 -9.70 5.43 8.87
CA THR A 68 -10.15 4.19 8.24
C THR A 68 -9.79 4.23 6.77
N TRP A 69 -9.27 3.11 6.28
CA TRP A 69 -8.88 2.94 4.90
C TRP A 69 -9.31 1.57 4.41
N SER A 70 -9.54 1.49 3.12
CA SER A 70 -9.81 0.26 2.38
C SER A 70 -8.76 0.13 1.28
N ARG A 71 -8.40 -1.09 0.91
CA ARG A 71 -7.47 -1.36 -0.20
C ARG A 71 -8.15 -2.05 -1.37
N GLY A 72 -7.56 -1.89 -2.54
CA GLY A 72 -7.81 -2.74 -3.69
C GLY A 72 -7.29 -4.15 -3.49
N ARG A 73 -7.55 -5.00 -4.48
CA ARG A 73 -7.13 -6.40 -4.49
C ARG A 73 -5.62 -6.53 -4.68
N VAL A 74 -5.00 -7.40 -3.90
CA VAL A 74 -3.64 -7.92 -4.10
C VAL A 74 -3.79 -9.41 -4.36
N GLU A 75 -3.48 -9.87 -5.57
CA GLU A 75 -3.77 -11.25 -6.01
C GLU A 75 -3.31 -12.31 -5.00
N ARG A 76 -2.13 -12.10 -4.41
CA ARG A 76 -1.49 -13.05 -3.51
C ARG A 76 -2.03 -13.04 -2.07
N TRP A 77 -2.56 -11.91 -1.62
CA TRP A 77 -3.21 -11.79 -0.31
C TRP A 77 -4.65 -12.32 -0.41
N ASP A 78 -5.35 -11.95 -1.48
CA ASP A 78 -6.73 -12.33 -1.74
C ASP A 78 -6.83 -13.65 -2.56
N GLU A 79 -5.80 -14.49 -2.53
CA GLU A 79 -5.76 -15.81 -3.19
C GLU A 79 -6.60 -16.85 -2.42
N ASP A 80 -6.93 -16.58 -1.14
CA ASP A 80 -7.66 -17.46 -0.23
C ASP A 80 -9.20 -17.25 -0.24
N VAL A 81 -9.78 -16.92 -1.40
CA VAL A 81 -11.24 -16.82 -1.56
C VAL A 81 -11.75 -17.93 -2.49
N GLU A 82 -11.67 -19.18 -2.03
CA GLU A 82 -12.46 -20.32 -2.54
C GLU A 82 -13.32 -20.95 -1.45
#